data_AF-Q2GZ17-F1
#
_entry.id   AF-Q2GZ17-F1
#
_cell.length_a   1.000
_cell.length_b   1.000
_cell.length_c   1.000
_cell.angle_alpha   90.00
_cell.angle_beta   90.00
_cell.angle_gamma   90.00
#
_symmetry.space_group_name_H-M   'P 1'
#
loop_
_entity.id
_entity.type
_entity.pdbx_description
1 polymer ?
#
loop_
_entity_poly.entity_id
_entity_poly.type
_entity_poly.pdbx_seq_one_letter_code
_entity_poly.pdbx_strand_id
1 'polypeptide(L)'
;MSQPLRIPKPETALHLYRHILREASYLPPLARRPIDKQIKDKFRRNQDHEDKTAKYLRQAHHDLRALRAANAGDMGRMRRVLLRAFGRIGRRRRELISQLVHRDTPANTEELEKYAIAMADIGAKNNTPDWMDDWDLDKLRALARSQAQATLVNTPKATVTENQAAPEKNLPKENSWGRPLPLKLARTKLKNLWKALADKVLPPLPMEEWKKLEAIANGTVVGDWLPPPRRHTLSNPSPLSTGKPTGGTSF
;
A
#
# COMPACT_ATOMS: atom_id res chain seq x y z
N MET A 1 5.51 6.23 -29.29
CA MET A 1 5.66 5.50 -28.00
C MET A 1 7.14 5.20 -27.77
N SER A 2 7.71 5.63 -26.64
CA SER A 2 9.15 5.49 -26.34
C SER A 2 9.52 4.02 -26.08
N GLN A 3 10.52 3.48 -26.78
CA GLN A 3 11.00 2.11 -26.55
C GLN A 3 11.50 1.92 -25.11
N PRO A 4 11.27 0.74 -24.48
CA PRO A 4 11.81 0.44 -23.17
C PRO A 4 13.34 0.42 -23.21
N LEU A 5 13.97 0.97 -22.16
CA LEU A 5 15.42 1.04 -22.04
C LEU A 5 16.04 -0.36 -22.16
N ARG A 6 16.85 -0.61 -23.21
CA ARG A 6 17.65 -1.83 -23.38
C ARG A 6 18.87 -1.78 -22.46
N ILE A 7 18.63 -2.00 -21.17
CA ILE A 7 19.68 -2.04 -20.16
C ILE A 7 19.96 -3.53 -19.84
N PRO A 8 21.23 -3.94 -19.70
CA PRO A 8 21.56 -5.29 -19.23
C PRO A 8 20.84 -5.61 -17.93
N LYS A 9 20.51 -6.88 -17.73
CA LYS A 9 19.78 -7.34 -16.55
C LYS A 9 20.65 -7.04 -15.31
N PRO A 10 20.17 -6.21 -14.36
CA PRO A 10 20.98 -5.84 -13.20
C PRO A 10 21.16 -7.05 -12.28
N GLU A 11 22.40 -7.44 -12.00
CA GLU A 11 22.70 -8.62 -11.19
C GLU A 11 22.83 -8.29 -9.69
N THR A 12 23.26 -7.07 -9.37
CA THR A 12 23.45 -6.63 -7.97
C THR A 12 22.22 -5.94 -7.40
N ALA A 13 22.03 -6.06 -6.08
CA ALA A 13 20.94 -5.39 -5.35
C ALA A 13 20.98 -3.86 -5.53
N LEU A 14 22.18 -3.26 -5.55
CA LEU A 14 22.37 -1.83 -5.76
C LEU A 14 21.91 -1.38 -7.15
N HIS A 15 22.23 -2.13 -8.20
CA HIS A 15 21.75 -1.83 -9.55
C HIS A 15 20.23 -1.97 -9.63
N LEU A 16 19.66 -3.04 -9.06
CA LEU A 16 18.20 -3.21 -8.99
C LEU A 16 17.51 -2.05 -8.27
N TYR A 17 18.03 -1.63 -7.12
CA TYR A 17 17.52 -0.49 -6.38
C TYR A 17 17.50 0.79 -7.25
N ARG A 18 18.63 1.10 -7.90
CA ARG A 18 18.74 2.26 -8.80
C ARG A 18 17.78 2.16 -9.99
N HIS A 19 17.65 0.99 -10.61
CA HIS A 19 16.72 0.80 -11.74
C HIS A 19 15.27 0.96 -11.32
N ILE A 20 14.88 0.39 -10.18
CA ILE A 20 13.52 0.50 -9.67
C ILE A 20 13.17 1.95 -9.35
N LEU A 21 14.08 2.71 -8.71
CA LEU A 21 13.86 4.14 -8.46
C LEU A 21 13.79 4.97 -9.74
N ARG A 22 14.60 4.64 -10.76
CA ARG A 22 14.51 5.29 -12.08
C ARG A 22 13.15 5.02 -12.73
N GLU A 23 12.65 3.80 -12.69
CA GLU A 23 11.32 3.49 -13.23
C GLU A 23 10.21 4.15 -12.40
N ALA A 24 10.36 4.23 -11.08
CA ALA A 24 9.41 4.92 -10.21
C ALA A 24 9.35 6.44 -10.50
N SER A 25 10.44 7.06 -10.96
CA SER A 25 10.41 8.48 -11.35
C SER A 25 9.49 8.78 -12.54
N TYR A 26 9.19 7.79 -13.38
CA TYR A 26 8.24 7.95 -14.50
C TYR A 26 6.78 7.70 -14.10
N LEU A 27 6.50 7.44 -12.83
CA LEU A 27 5.11 7.37 -12.35
C LEU A 27 4.47 8.76 -12.30
N PRO A 28 3.12 8.83 -12.33
CA PRO A 28 2.38 10.05 -12.03
C PRO A 28 2.89 10.68 -10.72
N PRO A 29 3.07 12.01 -10.66
CA PRO A 29 3.67 12.68 -9.50
C PRO A 29 3.02 12.34 -8.16
N LEU A 30 1.70 12.13 -8.14
CA LEU A 30 0.96 11.72 -6.94
C LEU A 30 1.41 10.37 -6.35
N ALA A 31 1.78 9.43 -7.22
CA ALA A 31 2.16 8.08 -6.83
C ALA A 31 3.67 7.95 -6.58
N ARG A 32 4.48 8.89 -7.08
CA ARG A 32 5.95 8.83 -6.99
C ARG A 32 6.43 8.79 -5.55
N ARG A 33 6.07 9.79 -4.74
CA ARG A 33 6.52 9.90 -3.34
C ARG A 33 6.19 8.64 -2.50
N PRO A 34 4.95 8.13 -2.46
CA PRO A 34 4.64 6.95 -1.67
C PRO A 34 5.34 5.69 -2.20
N ILE A 35 5.47 5.52 -3.51
CA ILE A 35 6.16 4.36 -4.10
C ILE A 35 7.67 4.42 -3.83
N ASP A 36 8.30 5.57 -3.99
CA ASP A 36 9.73 5.78 -3.68
C ASP A 36 10.04 5.45 -2.23
N LYS A 37 9.21 5.93 -1.29
CA LYS A 37 9.35 5.60 0.13
C LYS A 37 9.24 4.09 0.35
N GLN A 38 8.25 3.43 -0.26
CA GLN A 38 8.08 1.98 -0.15
C GLN A 38 9.27 1.19 -0.71
N ILE A 39 9.86 1.62 -1.82
CA ILE A 39 11.06 1.02 -2.41
C ILE A 39 12.23 1.17 -1.45
N LYS A 40 12.52 2.40 -0.99
CA LYS A 40 13.60 2.69 -0.04
C LYS A 40 13.50 1.85 1.22
N ASP A 41 12.32 1.81 1.83
CA ASP A 41 12.07 1.05 3.06
C ASP A 41 12.19 -0.46 2.85
N LYS A 42 11.84 -0.98 1.67
CA LYS A 42 12.01 -2.42 1.36
C LYS A 42 13.48 -2.80 1.21
N PHE A 43 14.30 -1.96 0.56
CA PHE A 43 15.72 -2.26 0.39
C PHE A 43 16.47 -2.11 1.71
N ARG A 44 16.21 -1.05 2.49
CA ARG A 44 16.82 -0.84 3.82
C ARG A 44 16.54 -1.98 4.79
N ARG A 45 15.27 -2.41 4.90
CA ARG A 45 14.88 -3.51 5.82
C ARG A 45 15.46 -4.88 5.46
N ASN A 46 15.97 -5.05 4.25
CA ASN A 46 16.52 -6.32 3.78
C ASN A 46 18.03 -6.24 3.51
N GLN A 47 18.69 -5.20 4.00
CA GLN A 47 20.12 -4.99 3.78
C GLN A 47 20.97 -6.04 4.51
N ASP A 48 20.56 -6.43 5.72
CA ASP A 48 21.35 -7.29 6.61
C ASP A 48 20.93 -8.78 6.55
N HIS A 49 20.11 -9.16 5.55
CA HIS A 49 19.54 -10.51 5.43
C HIS A 49 20.21 -11.32 4.32
N GLU A 50 21.46 -11.73 4.53
CA GLU A 50 22.28 -12.46 3.55
C GLU A 50 21.62 -13.77 3.10
N ASP A 51 21.06 -14.56 4.02
CA ASP A 51 20.40 -15.85 3.74
C ASP A 51 19.23 -15.75 2.74
N LYS A 52 18.60 -14.58 2.64
CA LYS A 52 17.39 -14.34 1.84
C LYS A 52 17.65 -13.52 0.59
N THR A 53 18.92 -13.24 0.28
CA THR A 53 19.33 -12.37 -0.83
C THR A 53 18.75 -12.81 -2.17
N ALA A 54 18.88 -14.09 -2.53
CA ALA A 54 18.34 -14.61 -3.81
C ALA A 54 16.81 -14.45 -3.93
N LYS A 55 16.07 -14.60 -2.83
CA LYS A 55 14.62 -14.39 -2.80
C LYS A 55 14.28 -12.91 -3.03
N TYR A 56 14.98 -11.99 -2.36
CA TYR A 56 14.75 -10.56 -2.51
C TYR A 56 15.17 -10.05 -3.88
N LEU A 57 16.25 -10.56 -4.46
CA LEU A 57 16.65 -10.25 -5.83
C LEU A 57 15.60 -10.68 -6.84
N ARG A 58 15.05 -11.90 -6.72
CA ARG A 58 13.94 -12.37 -7.57
C ARG A 58 12.71 -11.46 -7.45
N GLN A 59 12.35 -11.05 -6.23
CA GLN A 59 11.23 -10.13 -6.01
C GLN A 59 11.51 -8.74 -6.59
N ALA A 60 12.72 -8.20 -6.43
CA ALA A 60 13.12 -6.92 -6.99
C ALA A 60 13.08 -6.92 -8.52
N HIS A 61 13.52 -8.01 -9.16
CA HIS A 61 13.35 -8.19 -10.61
C HIS A 61 11.89 -8.22 -11.03
N HIS A 62 11.02 -8.89 -10.27
CA HIS A 62 9.59 -8.90 -10.53
C HIS A 62 8.99 -7.49 -10.41
N ASP A 63 9.31 -6.77 -9.35
CA ASP A 63 8.86 -5.39 -9.12
C ASP A 63 9.35 -4.46 -10.25
N LEU A 64 10.61 -4.60 -10.70
CA LEU A 64 11.16 -3.84 -11.83
C LEU A 64 10.40 -4.12 -13.15
N ARG A 65 10.15 -5.40 -13.48
CA ARG A 65 9.38 -5.77 -14.67
C ARG A 65 7.96 -5.21 -14.61
N ALA A 66 7.32 -5.28 -13.45
CA ALA A 66 5.98 -4.77 -13.25
C ALA A 66 5.89 -3.25 -13.43
N LEU A 67 6.86 -2.50 -12.89
CA LEU A 67 6.94 -1.04 -13.06
C LEU A 67 7.22 -0.65 -14.51
N ARG A 68 8.15 -1.34 -15.19
CA ARG A 68 8.44 -1.10 -16.61
C ARG A 68 7.20 -1.27 -17.48
N ALA A 69 6.45 -2.34 -17.25
CA ALA A 69 5.23 -2.61 -17.99
C ALA A 69 4.11 -1.60 -17.68
N ALA A 70 3.93 -1.22 -16.40
CA ALA A 70 2.99 -0.16 -16.02
C ALA A 70 3.33 1.15 -16.75
N ASN A 71 4.60 1.57 -16.73
CA ASN A 71 5.09 2.75 -17.42
C ASN A 71 5.09 2.62 -18.96
N ALA A 72 4.89 1.42 -19.51
CA ALA A 72 4.78 1.18 -20.95
C ALA A 72 3.31 1.16 -21.44
N GLY A 73 2.34 1.32 -20.53
CA GLY A 73 0.91 1.38 -20.87
C GLY A 73 0.07 0.21 -20.36
N ASP A 74 0.65 -0.72 -19.60
CA ASP A 74 -0.15 -1.79 -18.95
C ASP A 74 -1.01 -1.19 -17.82
N MET A 75 -2.27 -0.91 -18.14
CA MET A 75 -3.21 -0.27 -17.23
C MET A 75 -3.54 -1.14 -16.01
N GLY A 76 -3.53 -2.46 -16.14
CA GLY A 76 -3.77 -3.37 -15.02
C GLY A 76 -2.65 -3.29 -13.98
N ARG A 77 -1.39 -3.29 -14.44
CA ARG A 77 -0.23 -3.09 -13.58
C ARG A 77 -0.17 -1.67 -13.02
N MET A 78 -0.46 -0.64 -13.83
CA MET A 78 -0.52 0.74 -13.37
C MET A 78 -1.58 0.93 -12.27
N ARG A 79 -2.80 0.40 -12.48
CA ARG A 79 -3.85 0.39 -11.45
C ARG A 79 -3.35 -0.23 -10.15
N ARG A 80 -2.66 -1.37 -10.21
CA ARG A 80 -2.09 -2.01 -9.01
C ARG A 80 -1.02 -1.16 -8.33
N VAL A 81 -0.20 -0.41 -9.08
CA VAL A 81 0.76 0.56 -8.53
C VAL A 81 0.01 1.68 -7.80
N LEU A 82 -1.01 2.27 -8.41
CA LEU A 82 -1.81 3.34 -7.80
C LEU A 82 -2.54 2.86 -6.54
N LEU A 83 -3.13 1.67 -6.55
CA LEU A 83 -3.77 1.10 -5.36
C LEU A 83 -2.79 0.90 -4.18
N ARG A 84 -1.52 0.57 -4.47
CA ARG A 84 -0.45 0.51 -3.45
C ARG A 84 -0.02 1.90 -3.00
N ALA A 85 0.08 2.83 -3.95
CA ALA A 85 0.46 4.21 -3.69
C ALA A 85 -0.52 4.86 -2.74
N PHE A 86 -1.83 4.74 -2.96
CA PHE A 86 -2.90 5.35 -2.16
C PHE A 86 -3.47 4.44 -1.06
N GLY A 87 -2.70 3.46 -0.60
CA GLY A 87 -3.08 2.67 0.58
C GLY A 87 -4.40 1.91 0.45
N ARG A 88 -4.83 1.57 -0.78
CA ARG A 88 -6.00 0.69 -1.01
C ARG A 88 -5.63 -0.78 -0.89
N ILE A 89 -4.35 -1.11 -1.08
CA ILE A 89 -3.76 -2.42 -0.83
C ILE A 89 -2.35 -2.31 -0.23
N GLY A 90 -1.85 -3.42 0.30
CA GLY A 90 -0.44 -3.56 0.70
C GLY A 90 -0.09 -2.89 2.04
N ARG A 91 1.17 -2.46 2.16
CA ARG A 91 1.73 -1.94 3.42
C ARG A 91 1.07 -0.63 3.86
N ARG A 92 1.00 0.36 2.96
CA ARG A 92 0.43 1.68 3.27
C ARG A 92 -1.02 1.57 3.78
N ARG A 93 -1.82 0.65 3.22
CA ARG A 93 -3.16 0.36 3.73
C ARG A 93 -3.12 -0.03 5.20
N ARG A 94 -2.25 -0.97 5.56
CA ARG A 94 -2.12 -1.45 6.95
C ARG A 94 -1.65 -0.35 7.88
N GLU A 95 -0.78 0.55 7.42
CA GLU A 95 -0.35 1.73 8.18
C GLU A 95 -1.53 2.67 8.45
N LEU A 96 -2.33 2.99 7.42
CA LEU A 96 -3.50 3.85 7.57
C LEU A 96 -4.59 3.22 8.45
N ILE A 97 -4.82 1.90 8.33
CA ILE A 97 -5.75 1.19 9.22
C ILE A 97 -5.21 1.14 10.64
N SER A 98 -3.91 0.89 10.81
CA SER A 98 -3.29 0.95 12.13
C SER A 98 -3.56 2.32 12.76
N GLN A 99 -3.26 3.41 12.06
CA GLN A 99 -3.53 4.77 12.57
C GLN A 99 -5.01 5.01 12.86
N LEU A 100 -5.91 4.57 11.98
CA LEU A 100 -7.35 4.74 12.16
C LEU A 100 -7.86 4.04 13.41
N VAL A 101 -7.36 2.83 13.68
CA VAL A 101 -7.94 1.97 14.69
C VAL A 101 -7.33 2.19 16.07
N HIS A 102 -6.19 2.89 16.19
CA HIS A 102 -5.73 3.30 17.52
C HIS A 102 -6.66 4.37 18.10
N ARG A 103 -6.90 4.30 19.42
CA ARG A 103 -7.60 5.36 20.14
C ARG A 103 -6.79 6.66 20.05
N ASP A 104 -7.48 7.77 19.87
CA ASP A 104 -6.81 9.07 19.78
C ASP A 104 -6.18 9.42 21.14
N THR A 105 -5.09 10.16 21.09
CA THR A 105 -4.48 10.68 22.31
C THR A 105 -5.37 11.79 22.86
N PRO A 106 -5.77 11.72 24.14
CA PRO A 106 -6.64 12.73 24.74
C PRO A 106 -5.94 14.09 24.73
N ALA A 107 -6.63 15.13 24.27
CA ALA A 107 -6.07 16.48 24.21
C ALA A 107 -6.27 17.24 25.53
N ASN A 108 -7.35 16.91 26.25
CA ASN A 108 -7.76 17.59 27.48
C ASN A 108 -7.58 16.71 28.72
N THR A 109 -7.38 17.34 29.88
CA THR A 109 -7.26 16.64 31.18
C THR A 109 -8.48 15.78 31.49
N GLU A 110 -9.70 16.28 31.22
CA GLU A 110 -10.94 15.52 31.43
C GLU A 110 -11.04 14.28 30.52
N GLU A 111 -10.55 14.38 29.28
CA GLU A 111 -10.51 13.25 28.34
C GLU A 111 -9.47 12.22 28.76
N LEU A 112 -8.35 12.68 29.33
CA LEU A 112 -7.31 11.83 29.88
C LEU A 112 -7.83 11.02 31.07
N GLU A 113 -8.60 11.63 31.97
CA GLU A 113 -9.25 10.92 33.09
C GLU A 113 -10.22 9.85 32.58
N LYS A 114 -11.09 10.18 31.62
CA LYS A 114 -12.01 9.21 30.99
C LYS A 114 -11.25 8.06 30.34
N TYR A 115 -10.15 8.36 29.65
CA TYR A 115 -9.29 7.35 29.04
C TYR A 115 -8.64 6.45 30.10
N ALA A 116 -8.14 7.02 31.19
CA ALA A 116 -7.51 6.28 32.29
C ALA A 116 -8.52 5.34 32.98
N ILE A 117 -9.74 5.81 33.23
CA ILE A 117 -10.83 4.98 33.79
C ILE A 117 -11.15 3.82 32.83
N ALA A 118 -11.34 4.10 31.55
CA ALA A 118 -11.64 3.08 30.55
C ALA A 118 -10.52 2.03 30.44
N MET A 119 -9.24 2.44 30.55
CA MET A 119 -8.11 1.52 30.54
C MET A 119 -7.99 0.71 31.83
N ALA A 120 -8.28 1.31 32.99
CA ALA A 120 -8.32 0.61 34.27
C ALA A 120 -9.41 -0.49 34.27
N ASP A 121 -10.59 -0.19 33.73
CA ASP A 121 -11.70 -1.15 33.60
C ASP A 121 -11.33 -2.34 32.70
N ILE A 122 -10.58 -2.10 31.63
CA ILE A 122 -10.09 -3.14 30.73
C ILE A 122 -9.09 -4.04 31.46
N GLY A 123 -8.14 -3.45 32.20
CA GLY A 123 -7.17 -4.20 33.00
C GLY A 123 -7.82 -5.02 34.12
N ALA A 124 -8.91 -4.53 34.72
CA ALA A 124 -9.66 -5.27 35.72
C ALA A 124 -10.40 -6.49 35.14
N LYS A 125 -10.92 -6.38 33.90
CA LYS A 125 -11.65 -7.47 33.22
C LYS A 125 -10.72 -8.53 32.63
N ASN A 126 -9.55 -8.12 32.16
CA ASN A 126 -8.59 -9.00 31.48
C ASN A 126 -7.24 -8.95 32.19
N ASN A 127 -6.82 -10.07 32.80
CA ASN A 127 -5.46 -10.21 33.36
C ASN A 127 -4.35 -9.86 32.35
N THR A 128 -4.63 -10.00 31.05
CA THR A 128 -3.74 -9.56 29.97
C THR A 128 -4.54 -8.79 28.91
N PRO A 129 -4.31 -7.47 28.76
CA PRO A 129 -4.84 -6.70 27.63
C PRO A 129 -4.39 -7.32 26.31
N ASP A 130 -5.27 -7.37 25.32
CA ASP A 130 -4.92 -7.80 23.97
C ASP A 130 -5.08 -6.64 22.98
N TRP A 131 -4.55 -6.81 21.76
CA TRP A 131 -4.62 -5.80 20.70
C TRP A 131 -6.04 -5.29 20.42
N MET A 132 -7.09 -6.10 20.65
CA MET A 132 -8.47 -5.68 20.44
C MET A 132 -8.95 -4.63 21.45
N ASP A 133 -8.37 -4.63 22.66
CA ASP A 133 -8.73 -3.67 23.70
C ASP A 133 -8.10 -2.29 23.41
N ASP A 134 -6.92 -2.27 22.79
CA ASP A 134 -6.22 -1.05 22.34
C ASP A 134 -6.93 -0.37 21.15
N TRP A 135 -7.79 -1.11 20.45
CA TRP A 135 -8.49 -0.65 19.26
C TRP A 135 -9.72 0.21 19.60
N ASP A 136 -9.96 1.25 18.81
CA ASP A 136 -11.20 2.01 18.74
C ASP A 136 -12.18 1.30 17.78
N LEU A 137 -12.96 0.39 18.37
CA LEU A 137 -13.91 -0.44 17.64
C LEU A 137 -15.11 0.38 17.10
N ASP A 138 -15.46 1.48 17.76
CA ASP A 138 -16.59 2.32 17.37
C ASP A 138 -16.26 3.16 16.14
N LYS A 139 -15.06 3.73 16.08
CA LYS A 139 -14.54 4.41 14.88
C LYS A 139 -14.47 3.45 13.68
N LEU A 140 -13.97 2.23 13.89
CA LEU A 140 -13.92 1.20 12.84
C LEU A 140 -15.33 0.79 12.38
N ARG A 141 -16.28 0.62 13.32
CA ARG A 141 -17.69 0.31 13.04
C ARG A 141 -18.38 1.42 12.26
N ALA A 142 -18.19 2.68 12.65
CA ALA A 142 -18.76 3.83 11.97
C ALA A 142 -18.29 3.88 10.51
N LEU A 143 -16.99 3.71 10.27
CA LEU A 143 -16.43 3.66 8.92
C LEU A 143 -16.96 2.47 8.12
N ALA A 144 -17.05 1.28 8.73
CA ALA A 144 -17.59 0.09 8.09
C ALA A 144 -19.05 0.28 7.64
N ARG A 145 -19.89 0.90 8.49
CA ARG A 145 -21.28 1.24 8.16
C ARG A 145 -21.37 2.23 7.00
N SER A 146 -20.59 3.31 7.04
CA SER A 146 -20.49 4.28 5.96
C SER A 146 -20.14 3.62 4.62
N GLN A 147 -19.19 2.68 4.62
CA GLN A 147 -18.79 1.97 3.39
C GLN A 147 -19.82 0.95 2.91
N ALA A 148 -20.55 0.32 3.81
CA ALA A 148 -21.66 -0.56 3.46
C ALA A 148 -22.80 0.23 2.79
N GLN A 149 -23.09 1.44 3.26
CA GLN A 149 -24.12 2.31 2.69
C GLN A 149 -23.69 2.93 1.35
N ALA A 150 -22.44 3.39 1.24
CA ALA A 150 -21.95 4.13 0.07
C ALA A 150 -21.72 3.27 -1.20
N THR A 151 -21.87 1.94 -1.12
CA THR A 151 -21.64 0.97 -2.22
C THR A 151 -20.45 1.35 -3.13
N LEU A 152 -19.24 1.07 -2.64
CA LEU A 152 -18.02 1.46 -3.34
C LEU A 152 -17.82 0.69 -4.66
N VAL A 153 -17.64 1.42 -5.77
CA VAL A 153 -17.37 0.85 -7.10
C VAL A 153 -15.87 0.56 -7.28
N ASN A 154 -15.52 -0.48 -8.05
CA ASN A 154 -14.13 -0.81 -8.43
C ASN A 154 -13.16 -1.00 -7.25
N THR A 155 -13.64 -1.53 -6.12
CA THR A 155 -12.80 -1.81 -4.95
C THR A 155 -11.86 -3.00 -5.19
N PRO A 156 -10.63 -2.97 -4.64
CA PRO A 156 -9.73 -4.11 -4.68
C PRO A 156 -10.00 -5.14 -3.57
N LYS A 157 -11.03 -4.93 -2.76
CA LYS A 157 -11.37 -5.68 -1.55
C LYS A 157 -12.84 -6.07 -1.60
N ALA A 158 -13.20 -7.13 -0.89
CA ALA A 158 -14.58 -7.54 -0.75
C ALA A 158 -15.42 -6.44 -0.09
N THR A 159 -16.62 -6.21 -0.61
CA THR A 159 -17.56 -5.23 -0.09
C THR A 159 -17.96 -5.58 1.35
N VAL A 160 -18.01 -4.56 2.21
CA VAL A 160 -18.48 -4.71 3.58
C VAL A 160 -20.00 -4.69 3.56
N THR A 161 -20.63 -5.69 4.18
CA THR A 161 -22.09 -5.72 4.36
C THR A 161 -22.48 -5.12 5.71
N GLU A 162 -23.72 -4.66 5.83
CA GLU A 162 -24.20 -4.06 7.08
C GLU A 162 -24.14 -5.02 8.28
N ASN A 163 -24.46 -6.30 8.05
CA ASN A 163 -24.31 -7.34 9.07
C ASN A 163 -22.85 -7.50 9.52
N GLN A 164 -21.88 -7.32 8.62
CA GLN A 164 -20.45 -7.41 8.96
C GLN A 164 -19.96 -6.18 9.75
N ALA A 165 -20.62 -5.04 9.63
CA ALA A 165 -20.25 -3.82 10.38
C ALA A 165 -20.52 -3.95 11.89
N ALA A 166 -21.41 -4.87 12.31
CA ALA A 166 -21.67 -5.19 13.71
C ALA A 166 -21.30 -6.66 14.01
N PRO A 167 -20.00 -7.00 14.09
CA PRO A 167 -19.54 -8.39 14.18
C PRO A 167 -20.05 -9.12 15.43
N GLU A 168 -20.30 -8.41 16.52
CA GLU A 168 -20.86 -8.96 17.77
C GLU A 168 -22.21 -9.64 17.57
N LYS A 169 -23.04 -9.13 16.66
CA LYS A 169 -24.37 -9.69 16.36
C LYS A 169 -24.29 -11.03 15.62
N ASN A 170 -23.18 -11.28 14.92
CA ASN A 170 -22.97 -12.51 14.16
C ASN A 170 -22.39 -13.65 15.01
N LEU A 171 -22.08 -13.39 16.28
CA LEU A 171 -21.56 -14.42 17.16
C LEU A 171 -22.69 -15.37 17.57
N PRO A 172 -22.52 -16.70 17.40
CA PRO A 172 -23.51 -17.65 17.90
C PRO A 172 -23.54 -17.60 19.43
N LYS A 173 -24.76 -17.50 19.98
CA LYS A 173 -24.98 -17.49 21.44
C LYS A 173 -24.69 -18.85 22.07
N GLU A 174 -25.00 -19.91 21.32
CA GLU A 174 -24.94 -21.29 21.79
C GLU A 174 -23.95 -22.13 20.97
N ASN A 175 -23.47 -23.21 21.58
CA ASN A 175 -22.67 -24.25 20.92
C ASN A 175 -23.57 -25.34 20.30
N SER A 176 -22.97 -26.33 19.65
CA SER A 176 -23.69 -27.45 19.01
C SER A 176 -24.52 -28.31 19.98
N TRP A 177 -24.31 -28.16 21.29
CA TRP A 177 -25.06 -28.86 22.34
C TRP A 177 -26.06 -27.93 23.06
N GLY A 178 -26.38 -26.75 22.51
CA GLY A 178 -27.35 -25.80 23.10
C GLY A 178 -26.87 -25.11 24.38
N ARG A 179 -25.57 -25.17 24.70
CA ARG A 179 -24.99 -24.48 25.87
C ARG A 179 -24.43 -23.13 25.45
N PRO A 180 -24.37 -22.14 26.36
CA PRO A 180 -23.76 -20.84 26.04
C PRO A 180 -22.30 -21.00 25.60
N LEU A 181 -21.89 -20.16 24.65
CA LEU A 181 -20.53 -20.21 24.13
C LEU A 181 -19.52 -19.87 25.24
N PRO A 182 -18.43 -20.64 25.43
CA PRO A 182 -17.40 -20.29 26.40
C PRO A 182 -16.83 -18.90 26.14
N LEU A 183 -16.69 -18.08 27.19
CA LEU A 183 -16.27 -16.67 27.08
C LEU A 183 -14.96 -16.50 26.29
N LYS A 184 -13.98 -17.37 26.53
CA LYS A 184 -12.71 -17.38 25.80
C LYS A 184 -12.90 -17.61 24.30
N LEU A 185 -13.76 -18.56 23.92
CA LEU A 185 -14.06 -18.86 22.52
C LEU A 185 -14.83 -17.72 21.85
N ALA A 186 -15.83 -17.17 22.53
CA ALA A 186 -16.59 -16.00 22.09
C ALA A 186 -15.66 -14.82 21.77
N ARG A 187 -14.73 -14.52 22.68
CA ARG A 187 -13.73 -13.46 22.51
C ARG A 187 -12.79 -13.75 21.34
N THR A 188 -12.28 -14.97 21.19
CA THR A 188 -11.43 -15.35 20.04
C THR A 188 -12.16 -15.22 18.71
N LYS A 189 -13.42 -15.65 18.63
CA LYS A 189 -14.24 -15.47 17.42
C LYS A 189 -14.46 -13.99 17.13
N LEU A 190 -14.77 -13.20 18.14
CA LEU A 190 -14.96 -11.75 18.01
C LEU A 190 -13.70 -11.06 17.47
N LYS A 191 -12.52 -11.39 18.00
CA LYS A 191 -11.22 -10.91 17.50
C LYS A 191 -11.02 -11.20 16.03
N ASN A 192 -11.31 -12.44 15.59
CA ASN A 192 -11.19 -12.83 14.19
C ASN A 192 -12.16 -12.06 13.29
N LEU A 193 -13.40 -11.82 13.75
CA LEU A 193 -14.39 -11.04 13.00
C LEU A 193 -13.95 -9.58 12.85
N TRP A 194 -13.45 -8.94 13.91
CA TRP A 194 -12.92 -7.57 13.85
C TRP A 194 -11.70 -7.46 12.95
N LYS A 195 -10.77 -8.42 13.03
CA LYS A 195 -9.62 -8.49 12.13
C LYS A 195 -10.06 -8.62 10.67
N ALA A 196 -11.03 -9.49 10.39
CA ALA A 196 -11.58 -9.67 9.04
C ALA A 196 -12.29 -8.41 8.54
N LEU A 197 -13.01 -7.70 9.42
CA LEU A 197 -13.65 -6.42 9.08
C LEU A 197 -12.60 -5.36 8.75
N ALA A 198 -11.58 -5.19 9.59
CA ALA A 198 -10.46 -4.30 9.34
C ALA A 198 -9.72 -4.66 8.03
N ASP A 199 -9.65 -5.94 7.65
CA ASP A 199 -9.04 -6.37 6.38
C ASP A 199 -9.87 -6.10 5.13
N LYS A 200 -11.16 -5.78 5.29
CA LYS A 200 -12.08 -5.40 4.21
C LYS A 200 -12.21 -3.89 4.05
N VAL A 201 -12.36 -3.17 5.17
CA VAL A 201 -12.58 -1.71 5.19
C VAL A 201 -11.45 -0.95 4.47
N LEU A 202 -11.78 0.05 3.68
CA LEU A 202 -10.77 0.91 3.06
C LEU A 202 -10.48 2.10 3.99
N PRO A 203 -9.23 2.32 4.43
CA PRO A 203 -8.96 3.46 5.30
C PRO A 203 -9.17 4.78 4.54
N PRO A 204 -9.59 5.85 5.25
CA PRO A 204 -9.60 7.18 4.67
C PRO A 204 -8.17 7.60 4.30
N LEU A 205 -8.05 8.40 3.23
CA LEU A 205 -6.79 9.01 2.86
C LEU A 205 -6.58 10.30 3.66
N PRO A 206 -5.32 10.73 3.87
CA PRO A 206 -5.04 12.07 4.37
C PRO A 206 -5.74 13.12 3.53
N MET A 207 -6.26 14.15 4.19
CA MET A 207 -7.08 15.20 3.56
C MET A 207 -6.38 15.86 2.37
N GLU A 208 -5.07 16.11 2.48
CA GLU A 208 -4.27 16.69 1.39
C GLU A 208 -4.24 15.83 0.13
N GLU A 209 -4.09 14.52 0.28
CA GLU A 209 -4.06 13.59 -0.86
C GLU A 209 -5.45 13.38 -1.44
N TRP A 210 -6.48 13.35 -0.58
CA TRP A 210 -7.87 13.27 -1.00
C TRP A 210 -8.27 14.47 -1.86
N LYS A 211 -8.03 15.69 -1.38
CA LYS A 211 -8.33 16.93 -2.14
C LYS A 211 -7.60 16.99 -3.48
N LYS A 212 -6.35 16.51 -3.54
CA LYS A 212 -5.59 16.41 -4.80
C LYS A 212 -6.25 15.43 -5.78
N LEU A 213 -6.72 14.28 -5.31
CA LEU A 213 -7.42 13.31 -6.15
C LEU A 213 -8.76 13.83 -6.64
N GLU A 214 -9.51 14.50 -5.76
CA GLU A 214 -10.77 15.16 -6.08
C GLU A 214 -10.58 16.23 -7.16
N ALA A 215 -9.59 17.11 -7.01
CA ALA A 215 -9.29 18.15 -7.99
C ALA A 215 -8.89 17.58 -9.37
N ILE A 216 -8.26 16.40 -9.40
CA ILE A 216 -7.93 15.70 -10.65
C ILE A 216 -9.15 15.02 -11.26
N ALA A 217 -9.98 14.37 -10.44
CA ALA A 217 -11.21 13.75 -10.91
C ALA A 217 -12.19 14.77 -11.50
N ASN A 218 -12.24 15.97 -10.92
CA ASN A 218 -13.06 17.08 -11.39
C ASN A 218 -12.43 17.86 -12.56
N GLY A 219 -11.20 17.52 -12.97
CA GLY A 219 -10.50 18.17 -14.08
C GLY A 219 -10.00 19.59 -13.77
N THR A 220 -10.02 20.01 -12.50
CA THR A 220 -9.58 21.36 -12.08
C THR A 220 -8.05 21.53 -12.20
N VAL A 221 -7.30 20.43 -12.11
CA VAL A 221 -5.82 20.45 -12.22
C VAL A 221 -5.38 20.23 -13.66
N VAL A 222 -4.77 21.26 -14.25
CA VAL A 222 -4.19 21.20 -15.60
C VAL A 222 -2.70 20.85 -15.52
N GLY A 223 -2.26 19.85 -16.29
CA GLY A 223 -0.84 19.62 -16.62
C GLY A 223 0.03 18.84 -15.61
N ASP A 224 -0.07 19.10 -14.31
CA ASP A 224 0.95 18.66 -13.33
C ASP A 224 0.84 17.20 -12.86
N TRP A 225 -0.17 16.44 -13.29
CA TRP A 225 -0.38 15.06 -12.86
C TRP A 225 0.07 14.00 -13.87
N LEU A 226 0.44 14.41 -15.09
CA LEU A 226 0.89 13.49 -16.12
C LEU A 226 2.29 12.93 -15.80
N PRO A 227 2.58 11.67 -16.19
CA PRO A 227 3.91 11.10 -16.13
C PRO A 227 4.94 11.99 -16.86
N PRO A 228 6.12 12.25 -16.27
CA PRO A 228 7.16 12.99 -16.98
C PRO A 228 7.66 12.19 -18.19
N PRO A 229 8.16 12.87 -19.25
CA PRO A 229 8.72 12.18 -20.40
C PRO A 229 9.93 11.33 -19.99
N ARG A 230 10.10 10.19 -20.67
CA ARG A 230 11.26 9.32 -20.43
C ARG A 230 12.54 10.00 -20.91
N ARG A 231 13.64 9.83 -20.16
CA ARG A 231 14.96 10.29 -20.62
C ARG A 231 15.34 9.53 -21.90
N HIS A 232 15.74 10.28 -22.93
CA HIS A 232 16.30 9.72 -24.14
C HIS A 232 17.61 8.99 -23.82
N THR A 233 17.78 7.79 -24.36
CA THR A 233 19.09 7.16 -24.41
C THR A 233 19.90 7.84 -25.49
N LEU A 234 21.17 8.14 -25.22
CA LEU A 234 22.12 8.40 -26.30
C LEU A 234 22.06 7.17 -27.20
N SER A 235 21.64 7.36 -28.45
CA SER A 235 21.83 6.37 -29.50
C SER A 235 23.30 5.96 -29.44
N ASN A 236 23.59 4.66 -29.35
CA ASN A 236 24.97 4.20 -29.50
C ASN A 236 25.53 4.86 -30.77
N PRO A 237 26.72 5.48 -30.74
CA PRO A 237 27.32 6.00 -31.95
C PRO A 237 27.44 4.81 -32.92
N SER A 238 26.86 4.95 -34.11
CA SER A 238 27.07 4.00 -35.21
C SER A 238 28.57 3.72 -35.31
N PRO A 239 29.01 2.46 -35.49
CA PRO A 239 30.42 2.16 -35.60
C PRO A 239 31.00 3.03 -36.71
N LEU A 240 32.03 3.81 -36.38
CA LEU A 240 32.78 4.64 -37.32
C LEU A 240 33.07 3.78 -38.56
N SER A 241 32.56 4.22 -39.72
CA SER A 241 33.02 3.72 -41.00
C SER A 241 34.51 4.01 -41.07
N THR A 242 35.34 2.99 -40.88
CA THR A 242 36.77 3.05 -41.14
C THR A 242 36.94 3.16 -42.65
N GLY A 243 36.90 4.38 -43.16
CA GLY A 243 37.30 4.71 -44.51
C GLY A 243 38.72 4.19 -44.75
N LYS A 244 38.83 3.16 -45.58
CA LYS A 244 40.09 2.61 -46.07
C LYS A 244 40.79 3.71 -46.89
N PRO A 245 42.02 4.14 -46.59
CA PRO A 245 42.71 5.09 -47.44
C PRO A 245 43.15 4.37 -48.72
N THR A 246 42.42 4.59 -49.81
CA THR A 246 42.92 4.32 -51.17
C THR A 246 43.88 5.44 -51.54
N GLY A 247 45.13 5.33 -51.07
CA GLY A 247 46.24 6.14 -51.57
C GLY A 247 46.68 5.58 -52.92
N GLY A 248 46.17 6.19 -53.98
CA GLY A 248 46.57 5.91 -55.36
C GLY A 248 47.99 6.40 -55.63
N THR A 249 48.74 5.55 -56.31
CA THR A 249 49.98 5.83 -57.03
C THR A 249 49.75 6.90 -58.09
N SER A 250 50.63 7.91 -58.19
CA SER A 250 50.82 8.72 -59.41
C SER A 250 52.12 9.54 -59.33
N PHE A 251 53.03 9.19 -60.25
CA PHE A 251 54.21 9.89 -60.81
C PHE A 251 55.38 10.30 -59.92
#